data_AF-A0A2U9IKA1-F1
#
_entry.id   AF-A0A2U9IKA1-F1
#
_cell.length_a   1.000
_cell.length_b   1.000
_cell.length_c   1.000
_cell.angle_alpha   90.00
_cell.angle_beta   90.00
_cell.angle_gamma   90.00
#
_symmetry.space_group_name_H-M   'P 1'
#
loop_
_entity.id
_entity.type
_entity.pdbx_description
1 polymer ?
#
loop_
_entity_poly.entity_id
_entity_poly.type
_entity_poly.pdbx_seq_one_letter_code
_entity_poly.pdbx_strand_id
1 'polypeptide(L)'
;MRIGGLILALGVAILSLGVVSINTHEATTFVLTDKPLNMSIPPTARAYINVIENITNVTAYVIINYNGQSSIVEAPNTLLLTKGNYKIEVYKEGYFAKVRKIINQTVSLPCGNVTEQKIVNQTIYITTSNTTYPIYIHLVIYKMNIVEDKLLTEIIGSILFISGIILIALERINIL
;
A
#
# COMPACT_ATOMS: atom_id res chain seq x y z
N MET A 1 25.40 33.97 24.21
CA MET A 1 24.18 33.97 23.39
C MET A 1 23.00 33.97 24.35
N ARG A 2 22.09 34.94 24.26
CA ARG A 2 20.97 35.01 25.22
C ARG A 2 19.96 33.88 24.95
N ILE A 3 19.26 33.42 25.99
CA ILE A 3 18.38 32.25 25.94
C ILE A 3 17.23 32.46 24.94
N GLY A 4 16.66 33.66 24.89
CA GLY A 4 15.63 34.00 23.92
C GLY A 4 16.10 33.86 22.46
N GLY A 5 17.35 34.23 22.18
CA GLY A 5 17.95 34.08 20.85
C GLY A 5 18.14 32.63 20.41
N LEU A 6 18.48 31.73 21.35
CA LEU A 6 18.60 30.30 21.07
C LEU A 6 17.25 29.67 20.74
N ILE A 7 16.23 29.97 21.55
CA ILE A 7 14.86 29.45 21.37
C ILE A 7 14.27 29.94 20.05
N LEU A 8 14.50 31.21 19.71
CA LEU A 8 14.09 31.76 18.42
C LEU A 8 14.75 31.02 17.24
N ALA A 9 16.07 30.81 17.30
CA ALA A 9 16.82 30.13 16.24
C ALA A 9 16.32 28.68 16.05
N LEU A 10 16.05 27.97 17.15
CA LEU A 10 15.43 26.64 17.13
C LEU A 10 14.02 26.66 16.52
N GLY A 11 13.20 27.63 16.89
CA GLY A 11 11.86 27.80 16.32
C GLY A 11 11.89 28.01 14.81
N VAL A 12 12.77 28.88 14.31
CA VAL A 12 12.95 29.12 12.87
C VAL A 12 13.44 27.86 12.15
N ALA A 13 14.43 27.15 12.72
CA ALA A 13 14.94 25.91 12.14
C ALA A 13 13.85 24.84 12.03
N ILE A 14 13.08 24.61 13.10
CA ILE A 14 12.00 23.62 13.12
C ILE A 14 10.87 24.02 12.16
N LEU A 15 10.48 25.29 12.12
CA LEU A 15 9.50 25.79 11.14
C LEU A 15 9.95 25.54 9.71
N SER A 16 11.22 25.80 9.40
CA SER A 16 11.76 25.56 8.06
C SER A 16 11.64 24.09 7.64
N LEU A 17 11.84 23.15 8.56
CA LEU A 17 11.66 21.71 8.31
C LEU A 17 10.20 21.34 8.04
N GLY A 18 9.24 21.97 8.72
CA GLY A 18 7.81 21.73 8.51
C GLY A 18 7.30 22.27 7.17
N VAL A 19 7.80 23.43 6.74
CA VAL A 19 7.33 24.09 5.51
C VAL A 19 7.95 23.47 4.26
N VAL A 20 9.22 23.07 4.32
CA VAL A 20 9.94 22.57 3.15
C VAL A 20 9.46 21.18 2.75
N SER A 21 9.09 21.06 1.48
CA SER A 21 8.77 19.80 0.83
C SER A 21 9.42 19.74 -0.53
N ILE A 22 9.89 18.57 -0.91
CA ILE A 22 10.48 18.31 -2.22
C ILE A 22 9.33 17.90 -3.14
N ASN A 23 9.05 18.72 -4.15
CA ASN A 23 8.21 18.29 -5.26
C ASN A 23 9.09 17.42 -6.16
N THR A 24 8.77 16.14 -6.19
CA THR A 24 9.45 15.12 -7.00
C THR A 24 8.36 14.49 -7.83
N HIS A 25 8.59 14.36 -9.14
CA HIS A 25 7.68 13.64 -10.02
C HIS A 25 8.42 12.41 -10.54
N GLU A 26 8.46 11.38 -9.71
CA GLU A 26 9.04 10.08 -10.06
C GLU A 26 7.90 9.13 -10.39
N ALA A 27 7.95 8.56 -11.59
CA ALA A 27 6.92 7.66 -12.10
C ALA A 27 7.54 6.33 -12.50
N THR A 28 7.01 5.23 -11.95
CA THR A 28 7.45 3.87 -12.25
C THR A 28 6.25 3.02 -12.64
N THR A 29 6.39 2.27 -13.72
CA THR A 29 5.35 1.36 -14.20
C THR A 29 5.72 -0.07 -13.89
N PHE A 30 4.81 -0.80 -13.26
CA PHE A 30 4.95 -2.22 -12.97
C PHE A 30 3.92 -3.02 -13.76
N VAL A 31 4.33 -4.20 -14.23
CA VAL A 31 3.41 -5.18 -14.83
C VAL A 31 3.00 -6.15 -13.74
N LEU A 32 1.71 -6.22 -13.43
CA LEU A 32 1.15 -7.23 -12.55
C LEU A 32 1.26 -8.60 -13.23
N THR A 33 1.80 -9.56 -12.49
CA THR A 33 1.91 -10.96 -12.91
C THR A 33 1.20 -11.84 -11.88
N ASP A 34 1.40 -13.15 -11.96
CA ASP A 34 0.92 -14.08 -10.93
C ASP A 34 1.54 -13.85 -9.54
N LYS A 35 2.67 -13.14 -9.48
CA LYS A 35 3.30 -12.76 -8.21
C LYS A 35 2.78 -11.40 -7.74
N PRO A 36 2.46 -11.24 -6.44
CA PRO A 36 2.08 -9.95 -5.87
C PRO A 36 3.15 -8.88 -6.10
N LEU A 37 2.71 -7.67 -6.41
CA LEU A 37 3.54 -6.48 -6.22
C LEU A 37 3.47 -6.06 -4.75
N ASN A 38 4.62 -6.07 -4.09
CA ASN A 38 4.75 -5.56 -2.73
C ASN A 38 5.45 -4.20 -2.77
N MET A 39 4.89 -3.22 -2.07
CA MET A 39 5.44 -1.88 -2.02
C MET A 39 5.22 -1.27 -0.64
N SER A 40 6.20 -0.50 -0.18
CA SER A 40 6.13 0.20 1.11
C SER A 40 6.21 1.69 0.86
N ILE A 41 5.23 2.44 1.35
CA ILE A 41 5.16 3.89 1.22
C ILE A 41 5.63 4.51 2.53
N PRO A 42 6.77 5.24 2.52
CA PRO A 42 7.27 5.88 3.71
C PRO A 42 6.33 7.02 4.15
N PRO A 43 6.31 7.38 5.44
CA PRO A 43 5.42 8.40 5.98
C PRO A 43 5.61 9.80 5.36
N THR A 44 6.79 10.07 4.84
CA THR A 44 7.16 11.33 4.20
C THR A 44 6.70 11.43 2.76
N ALA A 45 6.41 10.32 2.08
CA ALA A 45 6.05 10.32 0.66
C ALA A 45 4.53 10.46 0.46
N ARG A 46 4.17 11.18 -0.60
CA ARG A 46 2.82 11.24 -1.15
C ARG A 46 2.86 10.66 -2.55
N ALA A 47 2.08 9.62 -2.74
CA ALA A 47 2.02 8.89 -3.99
C ALA A 47 0.58 8.52 -4.34
N TYR A 48 0.35 8.23 -5.61
CA TYR A 48 -0.85 7.56 -6.08
C TYR A 48 -0.45 6.45 -7.05
N ILE A 49 -1.33 5.48 -7.20
CA ILE A 49 -1.21 4.46 -8.25
C ILE A 49 -2.37 4.61 -9.22
N ASN A 50 -2.07 4.46 -10.51
CA ASN A 50 -3.07 4.23 -11.54
C ASN A 50 -3.00 2.77 -11.94
N VAL A 51 -4.09 2.05 -11.73
CA VAL A 51 -4.30 0.70 -12.23
C VAL A 51 -4.91 0.84 -13.62
N ILE A 52 -4.24 0.31 -14.63
CA ILE A 52 -4.66 0.41 -16.03
C ILE A 52 -4.57 -0.97 -16.66
N GLU A 53 -5.58 -1.36 -17.43
CA GLU A 53 -5.56 -2.57 -18.25
C GLU A 53 -5.14 -2.24 -19.69
N ASN A 54 -4.45 -3.17 -20.36
CA ASN A 54 -4.22 -3.02 -21.79
C ASN A 54 -5.54 -3.22 -22.54
N ILE A 55 -5.85 -2.30 -23.47
CA ILE A 55 -7.06 -2.21 -24.29
C ILE A 55 -7.56 -3.59 -24.72
N THR A 56 -8.48 -4.15 -23.95
CA THR A 56 -9.13 -5.44 -24.18
C THR A 56 -10.60 -5.28 -23.79
N ASN A 57 -11.50 -6.05 -24.41
CA ASN A 57 -12.94 -6.00 -24.11
C ASN A 57 -13.29 -6.68 -22.77
N VAL A 58 -12.34 -6.82 -21.86
CA VAL A 58 -12.47 -7.55 -20.61
C VAL A 58 -12.05 -6.66 -19.46
N THR A 59 -13.00 -6.36 -18.59
CA THR A 59 -12.78 -5.63 -17.35
C THR A 59 -11.88 -6.42 -16.40
N ALA A 60 -10.74 -5.85 -16.04
CA ALA A 60 -9.81 -6.43 -15.08
C ALA A 60 -10.10 -5.94 -13.65
N TYR A 61 -9.99 -6.87 -12.70
CA TYR A 61 -10.10 -6.59 -11.28
C TYR A 61 -8.77 -6.84 -10.57
N VAL A 62 -8.45 -5.99 -9.60
CA VAL A 62 -7.22 -6.05 -8.82
C VAL A 62 -7.56 -6.07 -7.34
N ILE A 63 -6.88 -6.94 -6.59
CA ILE A 63 -6.95 -6.99 -5.14
C ILE A 63 -5.85 -6.08 -4.59
N ILE A 64 -6.25 -5.06 -3.84
CA ILE A 64 -5.34 -4.18 -3.12
C ILE A 64 -5.50 -4.46 -1.63
N ASN A 65 -4.43 -4.97 -1.02
CA ASN A 65 -4.32 -5.17 0.41
C ASN A 65 -3.48 -4.07 1.04
N TYR A 66 -4.08 -3.34 1.98
CA TYR A 66 -3.46 -2.29 2.77
C TYR A 66 -3.54 -2.65 4.25
N ASN A 67 -2.39 -2.85 4.89
CA ASN A 67 -2.27 -3.21 6.32
C ASN A 67 -3.20 -4.37 6.76
N GLY A 68 -3.40 -5.36 5.89
CA GLY A 68 -4.22 -6.55 6.17
C GLY A 68 -5.68 -6.44 5.70
N GLN A 69 -6.15 -5.24 5.34
CA GLN A 69 -7.48 -5.05 4.76
C GLN A 69 -7.42 -5.15 3.24
N SER A 70 -8.19 -6.08 2.68
CA SER A 70 -8.25 -6.29 1.23
C SER A 70 -9.48 -5.62 0.61
N SER A 71 -9.28 -4.99 -0.53
CA SER A 71 -10.32 -4.39 -1.36
C SER A 71 -10.13 -4.84 -2.81
N ILE A 72 -11.24 -5.07 -3.52
CA ILE A 72 -11.22 -5.39 -4.94
C ILE A 72 -11.58 -4.11 -5.69
N VAL A 73 -10.75 -3.72 -6.64
CA VAL A 73 -10.96 -2.54 -7.47
C VAL A 73 -11.00 -2.93 -8.95
N GLU A 74 -11.89 -2.31 -9.68
CA GLU A 74 -12.02 -2.43 -11.13
C GLU A 74 -11.05 -1.48 -11.83
N ALA A 75 -10.33 -1.94 -12.86
CA ALA A 75 -9.50 -1.10 -13.71
C ALA A 75 -10.36 -0.40 -14.79
N PRO A 76 -10.06 0.86 -15.18
CA PRO A 76 -9.02 1.72 -14.65
C PRO A 76 -9.40 2.36 -13.30
N ASN A 77 -8.43 2.46 -12.38
CA ASN A 77 -8.64 3.07 -11.06
C ASN A 77 -7.46 3.93 -10.63
N THR A 78 -7.71 5.02 -9.91
CA THR A 78 -6.68 5.83 -9.25
C THR A 78 -6.83 5.74 -7.75
N LEU A 79 -5.80 5.25 -7.07
CA LEU A 79 -5.77 5.15 -5.62
C LEU A 79 -4.67 6.04 -5.03
N LEU A 80 -5.06 6.95 -4.12
CA LEU A 80 -4.11 7.68 -3.30
C LEU A 80 -3.49 6.75 -2.25
N LEU A 81 -2.17 6.77 -2.15
CA LEU A 81 -1.43 5.95 -1.21
C LEU A 81 -1.12 6.72 0.07
N THR A 82 -1.42 6.09 1.20
CA THR A 82 -1.04 6.52 2.54
C THR A 82 0.19 5.76 3.02
N LYS A 83 0.76 6.16 4.16
CA LYS A 83 1.92 5.46 4.73
C LYS A 83 1.57 4.01 5.07
N GLY A 84 2.46 3.08 4.75
CA GLY A 84 2.28 1.66 5.08
C GLY A 84 2.65 0.71 3.95
N ASN A 85 2.26 -0.55 4.13
CA ASN A 85 2.59 -1.62 3.20
C ASN A 85 1.37 -1.96 2.34
N TYR A 86 1.61 -2.00 1.03
CA TYR A 86 0.64 -2.42 0.04
C TYR A 86 1.09 -3.71 -0.61
N LYS A 87 0.13 -4.60 -0.80
CA LYS A 87 0.26 -5.81 -1.60
C LYS A 87 -0.82 -5.79 -2.66
N ILE A 88 -0.42 -5.83 -3.92
CA ILE A 88 -1.32 -5.71 -5.06
C ILE A 88 -1.24 -6.99 -5.88
N GLU A 89 -2.39 -7.61 -6.12
CA GLU A 89 -2.52 -8.92 -6.76
C GLU A 89 -3.63 -8.88 -7.81
N VAL A 90 -3.48 -9.67 -8.87
CA VAL A 90 -4.57 -9.81 -9.85
C VAL A 90 -5.70 -10.63 -9.24
N TYR A 91 -6.93 -10.15 -9.40
CA TYR A 91 -8.11 -10.92 -9.02
C TYR A 91 -8.26 -12.11 -9.97
N LYS A 92 -8.21 -13.32 -9.41
CA LYS A 92 -8.44 -14.56 -10.16
C LYS A 92 -9.84 -15.04 -9.84
N GLU A 93 -10.71 -15.01 -10.84
CA GLU A 93 -12.01 -15.67 -10.72
C GLU A 93 -11.81 -17.18 -10.51
N GLY A 94 -12.65 -17.74 -9.66
CA GLY A 94 -12.65 -19.17 -9.42
C GLY A 94 -14.08 -19.69 -9.33
N TYR A 95 -14.27 -20.91 -9.79
CA TYR A 95 -15.56 -21.58 -9.75
C TYR A 95 -15.39 -23.00 -9.22
N PHE A 96 -16.45 -23.51 -8.60
CA PHE A 96 -16.49 -24.90 -8.16
C PHE A 96 -16.92 -25.79 -9.33
N ALA A 97 -16.10 -26.78 -9.66
CA ALA A 97 -16.42 -27.79 -10.66
C ALA A 97 -16.57 -29.16 -9.99
N LYS A 98 -17.60 -29.91 -10.38
CA LYS A 98 -17.73 -31.32 -10.02
C LYS A 98 -16.92 -32.15 -11.01
N VAL A 99 -15.82 -32.73 -10.55
CA VAL A 99 -15.01 -33.66 -11.34
C VAL A 99 -15.24 -35.09 -10.87
N ARG A 100 -15.17 -36.03 -11.80
CA ARG A 100 -15.23 -37.47 -11.50
C ARG A 100 -13.81 -37.93 -11.17
N LYS A 101 -13.60 -38.41 -9.95
CA LYS A 101 -12.35 -39.01 -9.51
C LYS A 101 -12.55 -40.52 -9.37
N ILE A 102 -11.66 -41.29 -9.98
CA ILE A 102 -11.60 -42.74 -9.78
C ILE A 102 -10.82 -42.98 -8.48
N ILE A 103 -11.44 -43.65 -7.52
CA ILE A 103 -10.77 -44.13 -6.31
C ILE A 103 -10.76 -45.66 -6.30
N ASN A 104 -9.66 -46.23 -5.84
CA ASN A 104 -9.56 -47.67 -5.65
C ASN A 104 -10.13 -48.01 -4.27
N GLN A 105 -11.11 -48.89 -4.22
CA GLN A 105 -11.69 -49.40 -2.98
C GLN A 105 -11.44 -50.90 -2.93
N THR A 106 -10.83 -51.37 -1.84
CA THR A 106 -10.66 -52.80 -1.60
C THR A 106 -11.96 -53.34 -1.01
N VAL A 107 -12.57 -54.32 -1.68
CA VAL A 107 -13.76 -55.02 -1.21
C VAL A 107 -13.35 -56.43 -0.77
N SER A 108 -13.76 -56.82 0.43
CA SER A 108 -13.49 -58.16 0.96
C SER A 108 -14.63 -59.09 0.55
N LEU A 109 -14.32 -60.07 -0.29
CA LEU A 109 -15.23 -61.11 -0.73
C LEU A 109 -14.86 -62.43 -0.02
N PRO A 110 -15.79 -63.42 0.03
CA PRO A 110 -15.53 -64.71 0.68
C PRO A 110 -14.32 -65.48 0.11
N CYS A 111 -13.91 -65.17 -1.12
CA CYS A 111 -12.79 -65.77 -1.84
C CYS A 111 -11.49 -64.94 -1.79
N GLY A 112 -11.46 -63.81 -1.09
CA GLY A 112 -10.30 -62.93 -0.94
C GLY A 112 -10.62 -61.45 -1.15
N ASN A 113 -9.59 -60.60 -1.01
CA ASN A 113 -9.74 -59.16 -1.21
C ASN A 113 -9.50 -58.79 -2.67
N VAL A 114 -10.44 -58.07 -3.28
CA VAL A 114 -10.35 -57.58 -4.66
C VAL A 114 -10.35 -56.05 -4.64
N THR A 115 -9.52 -55.43 -5.46
CA THR A 115 -9.49 -53.97 -5.61
C THR A 115 -10.42 -53.55 -6.73
N GLU A 116 -11.47 -52.80 -6.41
CA GLU A 116 -12.44 -52.28 -7.37
C GLU A 116 -12.23 -50.78 -7.59
N GLN A 117 -12.54 -50.31 -8.80
CA GLN A 117 -12.50 -48.88 -9.13
C GLN A 117 -13.89 -48.28 -8.97
N LYS A 118 -14.02 -47.34 -8.03
CA LYS A 118 -15.25 -46.59 -7.78
C LYS A 118 -15.11 -45.16 -8.28
N ILE A 119 -16.05 -44.72 -9.10
CA ILE A 119 -16.12 -43.32 -9.54
C ILE A 119 -16.85 -42.52 -8.47
N VAL A 120 -16.17 -41.53 -7.90
CA VAL A 120 -16.76 -40.61 -6.91
C VAL A 120 -16.72 -39.18 -7.46
N ASN A 121 -17.82 -38.45 -7.27
CA ASN A 121 -17.88 -37.05 -7.61
C ASN A 121 -17.16 -36.24 -6.53
N GLN A 122 -16.11 -35.52 -6.91
CA GLN A 122 -15.39 -34.60 -6.04
C GLN A 122 -15.62 -33.17 -6.53
N THR A 123 -16.00 -32.28 -5.63
CA THR A 123 -16.02 -30.84 -5.93
C THR A 123 -14.60 -30.30 -5.78
N ILE A 124 -14.05 -29.72 -6.85
CA ILE A 124 -12.77 -29.02 -6.83
C ILE A 124 -13.00 -27.53 -7.08
N TYR A 125 -12.22 -26.67 -6.42
CA TYR A 125 -12.18 -25.25 -6.72
C TYR A 125 -11.16 -25.02 -7.84
N ILE A 126 -11.62 -24.57 -8.99
CA ILE A 126 -10.78 -24.25 -10.14
C ILE A 126 -10.62 -22.73 -10.18
N THR A 127 -9.38 -22.25 -10.17
CA THR A 127 -9.06 -20.85 -10.45
C THR A 127 -8.73 -20.70 -11.92
N THR A 128 -9.29 -19.69 -12.59
CA THR A 128 -8.80 -19.29 -13.91
C THR A 128 -7.46 -18.60 -13.70
N SER A 129 -6.37 -19.35 -13.89
CA SER A 129 -5.00 -18.87 -13.67
C SER A 129 -4.48 -17.98 -14.79
N ASN A 130 -5.18 -17.88 -15.92
CA ASN A 130 -4.78 -16.96 -16.99
C ASN A 130 -5.22 -15.54 -16.64
N THR A 131 -4.26 -14.74 -16.18
CA THR A 131 -4.28 -13.31 -16.45
C THR A 131 -4.12 -13.14 -17.95
N THR A 132 -5.23 -13.23 -18.67
CA THR A 132 -5.23 -13.23 -20.15
C THR A 132 -4.66 -11.93 -20.71
N TYR A 133 -4.58 -10.88 -19.88
CA TYR A 133 -4.17 -9.54 -20.27
C TYR A 133 -3.26 -8.90 -19.19
N PRO A 134 -2.20 -8.17 -19.60
CA PRO A 134 -1.33 -7.49 -18.67
C PRO A 134 -2.06 -6.31 -18.01
N ILE A 135 -2.04 -6.28 -16.68
CA ILE A 135 -2.49 -5.13 -15.89
C ILE A 135 -1.25 -4.33 -15.49
N TYR A 136 -1.29 -3.02 -15.69
CA TYR A 136 -0.20 -2.11 -15.36
C TYR A 136 -0.55 -1.30 -14.11
N ILE A 137 0.43 -1.15 -13.22
CA ILE A 137 0.37 -0.26 -12.07
C ILE A 137 1.37 0.86 -12.32
N HIS A 138 0.86 2.06 -12.56
CA HIS A 138 1.67 3.27 -12.65
C HIS A 138 1.73 3.92 -11.28
N LEU A 139 2.85 3.74 -10.57
CA LEU A 139 3.13 4.44 -9.34
C LEU A 139 3.70 5.82 -9.65
N VAL A 140 3.08 6.86 -9.10
CA VAL A 140 3.58 8.23 -9.18
C VAL A 140 3.79 8.78 -7.78
N ILE A 141 5.03 9.11 -7.46
CA ILE A 141 5.40 9.90 -6.30
C ILE A 141 5.40 11.35 -6.76
N TYR A 142 4.57 12.19 -6.15
CA TYR A 142 4.42 13.60 -6.58
C TYR A 142 4.98 14.58 -5.55
N LYS A 143 5.22 14.13 -4.31
CA LYS A 143 5.71 14.98 -3.23
C LYS A 143 6.37 14.16 -2.12
N MET A 144 7.44 14.68 -1.55
CA MET A 144 8.07 14.16 -0.33
C MET A 144 8.27 15.28 0.69
N ASN A 145 7.80 15.08 1.92
CA ASN A 145 8.07 15.98 3.04
C ASN A 145 9.43 15.65 3.67
N ILE A 146 10.10 16.64 4.25
CA ILE A 146 11.35 16.40 5.00
C ILE A 146 11.07 15.70 6.33
N VAL A 147 9.96 16.04 6.96
CA VAL A 147 9.50 15.48 8.23
C VAL A 147 8.23 14.65 8.04
N GLU A 148 8.10 13.57 8.81
CA GLU A 148 6.91 12.70 8.80
C GLU A 148 5.66 13.48 9.18
N ASP A 149 5.71 14.18 10.33
CA ASP A 149 4.55 14.89 10.86
C ASP A 149 4.73 16.40 10.69
N LYS A 150 4.40 16.85 9.48
CA LYS A 150 4.49 18.26 9.09
C LYS A 150 3.72 19.16 10.06
N LEU A 151 2.49 18.79 10.41
CA LEU A 151 1.60 19.64 11.21
C LEU A 151 2.12 19.80 12.64
N LEU A 152 2.59 18.71 13.25
CA LEU A 152 3.20 18.75 14.57
C LEU A 152 4.49 19.57 14.58
N THR A 153 5.32 19.43 13.54
CA THR A 153 6.56 20.21 13.38
C THR A 153 6.27 21.71 13.27
N GLU A 154 5.25 22.08 12.48
CA GLU A 154 4.81 23.48 12.35
C GLU A 154 4.29 24.06 13.67
N ILE A 155 3.54 23.28 14.46
CA ILE A 155 3.04 23.70 15.78
C ILE A 155 4.20 23.96 16.74
N ILE A 156 5.11 22.99 16.90
CA ILE A 156 6.25 23.10 17.81
C ILE A 156 7.14 24.28 17.39
N GLY A 157 7.44 24.39 16.10
CA GLY A 157 8.22 25.49 15.56
C GLY A 157 7.58 26.86 15.83
N SER A 158 6.25 26.97 15.68
CA SER A 158 5.51 28.21 15.95
C SER A 158 5.54 28.59 17.42
N ILE A 159 5.38 27.63 18.33
CA ILE A 159 5.46 27.86 19.79
C ILE A 159 6.86 28.35 20.18
N LEU A 160 7.90 27.72 19.66
CA LEU A 160 9.29 28.12 19.92
C LEU A 160 9.61 29.49 19.32
N PHE A 161 9.11 29.80 18.13
CA PHE A 161 9.26 31.11 17.52
C PHE A 161 8.62 32.21 18.38
N ILE A 162 7.36 32.04 18.79
CA ILE A 162 6.63 33.02 19.60
C ILE A 162 7.28 33.20 20.98
N SER A 163 7.60 32.09 21.66
CA SER A 163 8.28 32.14 22.97
C SER A 163 9.65 32.80 22.88
N GLY A 164 10.43 32.51 21.83
CA GLY A 164 11.72 33.15 21.56
C GLY A 164 11.60 34.67 21.42
N ILE A 165 10.61 35.16 20.67
CA ILE A 165 10.34 36.61 20.54
C ILE A 165 10.01 37.24 21.90
N ILE A 166 9.13 36.61 22.68
CA ILE A 166 8.72 37.12 23.99
C ILE A 166 9.92 37.19 24.94
N LEU A 167 10.73 36.14 25.00
CA LEU A 167 11.94 36.09 25.82
C LEU A 167 12.96 37.16 25.43
N ILE A 168 13.22 37.36 24.13
CA ILE A 168 14.11 38.42 23.66
C ILE A 168 13.58 39.80 24.08
N ALA A 169 12.27 40.03 23.99
CA ALA A 169 11.66 41.28 24.42
C ALA A 169 11.83 41.51 25.94
N LEU A 170 11.61 40.49 26.76
CA LEU A 170 11.78 40.55 28.22
C LEU A 170 13.25 40.77 28.63
N GLU A 171 14.19 40.05 28.02
CA GLU A 171 15.64 40.21 28.22
C GLU A 171 16.13 41.60 27.77
N ARG A 172 15.41 42.27 26.87
CA ARG A 172 15.74 43.62 26.40
C ARG A 172 15.20 44.70 27.33
N ILE A 173 14.10 44.43 28.03
CA ILE A 173 13.48 45.34 29.01
C ILE A 173 14.08 45.12 30.42
N ASN A 174 15.05 44.21 30.58
CA ASN A 174 15.76 43.92 31.83
C ASN A 174 14.85 43.37 32.94
N ILE A 175 13.73 42.75 32.55
CA ILE A 175 12.80 42.06 33.46
C ILE A 175 13.30 40.63 33.77
N LEU A 176 14.24 40.13 32.95
CA LEU A 176 14.94 38.85 32.99
C LEU A 176 16.38 39.08 32.48
#